data_AF-A0A8T5TRJ5-F1
#
_entry.id   AF-A0A8T5TRJ5-F1
#
_cell.length_a   1.000
_cell.length_b   1.000
_cell.length_c   1.000
_cell.angle_alpha   90.00
_cell.angle_beta   90.00
_cell.angle_gamma   90.00
#
_symmetry.space_group_name_H-M   'P 1'
#
loop_
_entity.id
_entity.type
_entity.pdbx_description
1 polymer ?
#
loop_
_entity_poly.entity_id
_entity_poly.type
_entity_poly.pdbx_seq_one_letter_code
_entity_poly.pdbx_strand_id
1 'polypeptide(L)' 'TAVNPSGGLKSFGHPIGSTGCRMLTEISKQVQGRAEGRQVPDAKIGLCHNLGGAFSVAAITILGQRD' A
#
# COMPACT_ATOMS: atom_id res chain seq x y z
N THR A 1 14.09 -2.02 -1.66
CA THR A 1 12.64 -2.20 -1.41
C THR A 1 11.99 -0.84 -1.27
N ALA A 2 10.99 -0.53 -2.09
CA ALA A 2 10.26 0.73 -1.97
C ALA A 2 9.25 0.66 -0.81
N VAL A 3 9.11 1.75 -0.04
CA VAL A 3 8.15 1.88 1.05
C VAL A 3 7.30 3.12 0.81
N ASN A 4 5.98 2.96 0.87
CA ASN A 4 5.03 4.04 0.63
C ASN A 4 5.30 4.85 -0.67
N PRO A 5 5.38 4.24 -1.87
CA PRO A 5 5.58 4.98 -3.12
C PRO A 5 4.52 6.07 -3.36
N SER A 6 3.33 5.91 -2.79
CA SER A 6 2.27 6.94 -2.81
C SER A 6 2.56 8.15 -1.92
N GLY A 7 3.68 8.21 -1.19
CA GLY A 7 3.96 9.22 -0.15
C GLY A 7 3.38 8.90 1.23
N GLY A 8 2.73 7.75 1.40
CA GLY A 8 2.27 7.26 2.71
C GLY A 8 1.23 8.18 3.37
N LEU A 9 1.14 8.15 4.70
CA LEU A 9 0.24 9.05 5.45
C LEU A 9 0.77 10.49 5.46
N LYS A 10 2.10 10.66 5.38
CA LYS A 10 2.76 11.96 5.47
C LYS A 10 2.38 12.90 4.33
N SER A 11 2.34 12.41 3.09
CA SER A 11 2.09 13.26 1.92
C SER A 11 0.73 13.02 1.28
N PHE A 12 0.23 11.77 1.26
CA PHE A 12 -1.10 11.49 0.70
C PHE A 12 -2.21 11.88 1.69
N GLY A 13 -1.94 11.79 3.00
CA GLY A 13 -2.90 12.05 4.07
C GLY A 13 -3.44 10.78 4.74
N HIS A 14 -4.20 11.00 5.82
CA HIS A 14 -4.71 9.96 6.72
C HIS A 14 -6.18 10.14 7.11
N PRO A 15 -7.12 9.95 6.18
CA PRO A 15 -8.51 9.70 6.54
C PRO A 15 -8.60 8.32 7.23
N ILE A 16 -8.98 8.29 8.51
CA ILE A 16 -8.84 7.12 9.41
C ILE A 16 -9.41 5.83 8.77
N GLY A 17 -10.65 5.87 8.28
CA GLY A 17 -11.31 4.69 7.71
C GLY A 17 -10.80 4.28 6.33
N SER A 18 -10.44 5.22 5.47
CA SER A 18 -10.10 4.91 4.07
C SER A 18 -8.61 4.68 3.82
N THR A 19 -7.75 4.90 4.82
CA THR A 19 -6.30 4.70 4.70
C THR A 19 -5.95 3.25 4.34
N GLY A 20 -6.55 2.25 5.00
CA GLY A 20 -6.30 0.84 4.69
C GLY A 20 -6.69 0.46 3.27
N CYS A 21 -7.88 0.88 2.82
CA CYS A 21 -8.35 0.65 1.45
C CYS A 21 -7.41 1.30 0.41
N ARG A 22 -6.92 2.50 0.70
CA ARG A 22 -5.96 3.20 -0.16
C ARG A 22 -4.63 2.46 -0.25
N MET A 23 -4.09 1.95 0.86
CA MET A 23 -2.85 1.17 0.86
C MET A 23 -3.00 -0.07 -0.03
N LEU A 24 -4.11 -0.80 0.09
CA LEU A 24 -4.40 -1.96 -0.77
C LEU A 24 -4.55 -1.56 -2.25
N THR A 25 -5.19 -0.43 -2.52
CA THR A 25 -5.33 0.11 -3.88
C THR A 25 -3.97 0.42 -4.49
N GLU A 26 -3.06 1.03 -3.72
CA GLU A 26 -1.70 1.32 -4.18
C GLU A 26 -0.94 0.02 -4.50
N ILE A 27 -0.97 -0.99 -3.63
CA ILE A 27 -0.31 -2.28 -3.90
C ILE A 27 -0.92 -2.95 -5.14
N SER A 28 -2.25 -2.94 -5.27
CA SER A 28 -2.94 -3.47 -6.45
C SER A 28 -2.46 -2.80 -7.74
N LYS A 29 -2.36 -1.46 -7.76
CA LYS A 29 -1.81 -0.72 -8.90
C LYS A 29 -0.34 -1.09 -9.18
N GLN A 30 0.48 -1.21 -8.14
CA GLN A 30 1.89 -1.57 -8.27
C GLN A 30 2.06 -2.96 -8.90
N VAL A 31 1.39 -3.98 -8.36
CA VAL A 31 1.49 -5.36 -8.90
C VAL A 31 0.85 -5.51 -10.28
N GLN A 32 -0.02 -4.58 -10.69
CA GLN A 32 -0.62 -4.54 -12.02
C GLN A 32 0.18 -3.70 -13.04
N GLY A 33 1.28 -3.05 -12.63
CA GLY A 33 2.03 -2.15 -13.52
C GLY A 33 1.29 -0.85 -13.86
N ARG A 34 0.34 -0.42 -13.02
CA ARG A 34 -0.56 0.74 -13.22
C ARG A 34 -0.29 1.89 -12.25
N ALA A 35 0.86 1.90 -11.57
CA ALA A 35 1.22 2.94 -10.62
C ALA A 35 1.95 4.10 -11.31
N GLU A 36 1.21 4.84 -12.16
CA GLU A 36 1.68 5.99 -12.95
C GLU A 36 2.64 6.92 -12.20
N GLY A 37 3.81 7.18 -12.79
CA GLY A 37 4.84 8.09 -12.25
C GLY A 37 5.57 7.61 -11.00
N ARG A 38 5.16 6.49 -10.40
CA ARG A 38 5.74 5.94 -9.16
C ARG A 38 5.83 4.42 -9.15
N GLN A 39 5.86 3.82 -10.34
CA GLN A 39 5.89 2.38 -10.53
C GLN A 39 7.19 1.82 -9.95
N VAL A 40 7.05 0.85 -9.05
CA VAL A 40 8.18 0.10 -8.51
C VAL A 40 8.60 -0.94 -9.56
N PRO A 41 9.89 -1.01 -9.93
CA PRO A 41 10.39 -2.01 -10.87
C PRO A 41 10.10 -3.43 -10.37
N ASP A 42 9.66 -4.31 -11.28
CA ASP A 42 9.41 -5.73 -11.03
C ASP A 42 8.51 -6.04 -9.82
N ALA A 43 7.53 -5.17 -9.56
CA ALA A 43 6.57 -5.36 -8.47
C ALA A 43 5.66 -6.57 -8.74
N LYS A 44 5.97 -7.73 -8.14
CA LYS A 44 5.15 -8.95 -8.22
C LYS A 44 4.33 -9.22 -6.96
N ILE A 45 4.84 -8.79 -5.81
CA ILE A 45 4.25 -8.95 -4.48
C ILE A 45 4.41 -7.64 -3.72
N GLY A 46 3.39 -7.25 -2.96
CA GLY A 46 3.45 -6.13 -2.02
C GLY A 46 2.80 -6.47 -0.68
N LEU A 47 3.17 -5.69 0.33
CA LEU A 47 2.67 -5.82 1.70
C LEU A 47 2.06 -4.51 2.17
N CYS A 48 0.86 -4.58 2.73
CA CYS A 48 0.21 -3.51 3.46
C CYS A 48 0.27 -3.83 4.94
N HIS A 49 0.77 -2.90 5.75
CA HIS A 49 0.64 -2.91 7.20
C HIS A 49 -0.19 -1.70 7.61
N ASN A 50 -1.47 -1.95 7.89
CA ASN A 50 -2.39 -0.93 8.38
C ASN A 50 -2.48 -1.01 9.90
N LEU A 51 -2.09 0.07 10.57
CA LEU A 51 -2.10 0.19 12.03
C LEU A 51 -3.22 1.12 12.47
N GLY A 52 -4.02 0.69 13.44
CA GLY A 52 -5.14 1.44 14.02
C GLY A 52 -4.97 1.69 15.52
N GLY A 53 -5.54 2.82 15.97
CA GLY A 53 -5.44 3.26 17.36
C GLY A 53 -4.03 3.64 17.78
N ALA A 54 -3.81 3.79 19.09
CA ALA A 54 -2.49 4.01 19.68
C ALA A 54 -1.70 2.69 19.72
N PHE A 55 -1.35 2.16 18.55
CA PHE A 55 -0.66 0.88 18.38
C PHE A 55 -1.45 -0.35 18.88
N SER A 56 -2.79 -0.29 18.87
CA SER A 56 -3.63 -1.32 19.48
C SER A 56 -4.00 -2.46 18.55
N VAL A 57 -4.13 -2.19 17.24
CA VAL A 57 -4.56 -3.19 16.25
C VAL A 57 -3.77 -3.03 14.97
N ALA A 58 -3.33 -4.14 14.39
CA ALA A 58 -2.69 -4.18 13.08
C ALA A 58 -3.42 -5.17 12.16
N ALA A 59 -3.60 -4.77 10.91
CA ALA A 59 -4.01 -5.66 9.82
C ALA A 59 -2.89 -5.69 8.78
N ILE A 60 -2.42 -6.90 8.48
CA ILE A 60 -1.35 -7.12 7.49
C ILE A 60 -1.93 -7.89 6.31
N THR A 61 -1.64 -7.43 5.11
CA THR A 61 -2.09 -8.09 3.87
C THR A 61 -0.91 -8.21 2.93
N ILE A 62 -0.72 -9.41 2.38
CA ILE A 62 0.21 -9.67 1.28
C ILE A 62 -0.64 -9.86 0.02
N LEU A 63 -0.34 -9.11 -1.03
CA LEU A 63 -1.01 -9.19 -2.32
C LEU A 63 0.04 -9.40 -3.41
N GLY A 64 -0.22 -10.35 -4.30
CA GLY A 64 0.62 -10.59 -5.48
C GLY A 64 -0.23 -11.03 -6.66
N GLN A 65 0.34 -10.95 -7.86
CA GLN A 65 -0.25 -11.62 -9.02
C GLN A 65 0.08 -13.11 -8.99
N ARG A 66 -0.86 -13.93 -9.44
CA ARG A 66 -0.66 -15.36 -9.62
C ARG A 66 -0.10 -15.56 -11.03
N ASP A 67 1.01 -16.29 -11.13
CA ASP A 67 1.63 -16.66 -12.40
C ASP A 67 0.69 -17.51 -13.28
#